data_AF-A0A6A3QW02-F1
#
_entry.id   AF-A0A6A3QW02-F1
#
_cell.length_a   1.000
_cell.length_b   1.000
_cell.length_c   1.000
_cell.angle_alpha   90.00
_cell.angle_beta   90.00
_cell.angle_gamma   90.00
#
_symmetry.space_group_name_H-M   'P 1'
#
loop_
_entity.id
_entity.type
_entity.pdbx_description
1 polymer ?
#
loop_
_entity_poly.entity_id
_entity_poly.type
_entity_poly.pdbx_seq_one_letter_code
_entity_poly.pdbx_strand_id
1 'polypeptide(L)'
;MPRVAGLLREQGIAAGPATQNYMAVTQARLPDGAPLAVPDNTTFRQLQQVDAQQAAMDEAMQGEQQLANAEYHLVRVKIQDVPVAMQVNISDIRAALGLPSYSLRPPFRPPTEVATSAPAGHMDAIDHLDS
;
A
#
# COMPACT_ATOMS: atom_id res chain seq x y z
N MET A 1 -20.47 5.74 5.30
CA MET A 1 -20.35 7.21 5.20
C MET A 1 -20.68 7.70 3.78
N PRO A 2 -21.95 7.68 3.33
CA PRO A 2 -22.29 7.91 1.92
C PRO A 2 -22.13 9.37 1.45
N ARG A 3 -22.30 10.37 2.32
CA ARG A 3 -22.24 11.80 1.95
C ARG A 3 -20.82 12.31 1.69
N VAL A 4 -19.86 11.87 2.51
CA VAL A 4 -18.42 12.22 2.37
C VAL A 4 -17.84 11.58 1.10
N ALA A 5 -18.12 10.30 0.88
CA ALA A 5 -17.70 9.60 -0.33
C ALA A 5 -18.32 10.21 -1.60
N GLY A 6 -19.57 10.69 -1.53
CA GLY A 6 -20.22 11.41 -2.63
C GLY A 6 -19.48 12.69 -3.01
N LEU A 7 -19.22 13.58 -2.03
CA LEU A 7 -18.54 14.85 -2.31
C LEU A 7 -17.11 14.66 -2.84
N LEU A 8 -16.37 13.67 -2.33
CA LEU A 8 -15.02 13.38 -2.82
C LEU A 8 -15.03 12.89 -4.28
N ARG A 9 -16.03 12.08 -4.66
CA ARG A 9 -16.22 11.63 -6.04
C ARG A 9 -16.63 12.77 -6.97
N GLU A 10 -17.54 13.64 -6.52
CA GLU A 10 -17.98 14.83 -7.28
C GLU A 10 -16.82 15.80 -7.56
N GLN A 11 -15.86 15.90 -6.64
CA GLN A 11 -14.65 16.72 -6.77
C GLN A 11 -13.51 16.00 -7.52
N GLY A 12 -13.73 14.78 -8.04
CA GLY A 12 -12.72 14.01 -8.76
C GLY A 12 -11.56 13.51 -7.88
N ILE A 13 -11.73 13.48 -6.56
CA ILE A 13 -10.70 13.08 -5.61
C ILE A 13 -10.79 11.57 -5.39
N ALA A 14 -9.75 10.85 -5.82
CA ALA A 14 -9.57 9.46 -5.45
C ALA A 14 -9.31 9.38 -3.94
N ALA A 15 -10.31 8.92 -3.18
CA ALA A 15 -10.24 8.83 -1.73
C ALA A 15 -10.67 7.43 -1.28
N GLY A 16 -9.71 6.69 -0.70
CA GLY A 16 -9.96 5.38 -0.12
C GLY A 16 -10.47 5.47 1.32
N PRO A 17 -10.51 4.33 2.03
CA PRO A 17 -11.07 4.23 3.37
C PRO A 17 -10.41 5.17 4.38
N ALA A 18 -9.10 5.39 4.30
CA ALA A 18 -8.37 6.22 5.26
C ALA A 18 -8.71 7.71 5.08
N THR A 19 -8.70 8.20 3.84
CA THR A 19 -9.05 9.58 3.49
C THR A 19 -10.51 9.89 3.83
N GLN A 20 -11.43 8.96 3.54
CA GLN A 20 -12.86 9.13 3.86
C GLN A 20 -13.10 9.21 5.38
N ASN A 21 -12.44 8.35 6.16
CA ASN A 21 -12.57 8.38 7.61
C ASN A 21 -12.02 9.67 8.22
N TYR A 22 -10.87 10.13 7.76
CA TYR A 22 -10.30 11.38 8.23
C TYR A 22 -11.20 12.58 7.91
N MET A 23 -11.77 12.64 6.71
CA MET A 23 -12.71 13.69 6.34
C MET A 23 -13.99 13.64 7.18
N ALA A 24 -14.52 12.44 7.45
CA ALA A 24 -15.70 12.29 8.29
C ALA A 24 -15.44 12.75 9.75
N VAL A 25 -14.28 12.41 10.31
CA VAL A 25 -13.87 12.85 11.64
C VAL A 25 -13.64 14.36 11.68
N THR A 26 -13.01 14.93 10.65
CA THR A 26 -12.76 16.38 10.57
C THR A 26 -14.09 17.14 10.47
N GLN A 27 -15.04 16.65 9.66
CA GLN A 27 -16.38 17.22 9.56
C GLN A 27 -17.14 17.14 10.89
N ALA A 28 -17.05 16.01 11.60
CA ALA A 28 -17.75 15.82 12.89
C ALA A 28 -17.23 16.75 14.00
N ARG A 29 -16.06 17.36 13.83
CA ARG A 29 -15.50 18.35 14.76
C ARG A 29 -15.95 19.78 14.46
N LEU A 30 -16.62 20.01 13.33
CA LEU A 30 -17.16 21.32 12.97
C LEU A 30 -18.55 21.51 13.61
N PRO A 31 -18.93 22.77 13.91
CA PRO A 31 -20.26 23.07 14.43
C PRO A 31 -21.37 22.67 13.44
N ASP A 32 -22.57 22.42 13.99
CA ASP A 32 -23.73 22.05 13.18
C ASP A 32 -24.04 23.13 12.13
N GLY A 33 -24.20 22.70 10.88
CA GLY A 33 -24.43 23.58 9.73
C GLY A 33 -23.17 24.03 8.99
N ALA A 34 -21.97 23.66 9.46
CA ALA A 34 -20.73 23.92 8.73
C ALA A 34 -20.73 23.23 7.35
N PRO A 35 -20.31 23.93 6.28
CA PRO A 35 -20.30 23.37 4.93
C PRO A 35 -19.32 22.20 4.84
N LEU A 36 -19.72 21.16 4.10
CA LEU A 36 -18.85 20.02 3.81
C LEU A 36 -17.78 20.47 2.82
N ALA A 37 -16.53 20.58 3.28
CA ALA A 37 -15.40 20.99 2.47
C ALA A 37 -14.28 19.95 2.54
N VAL A 38 -13.51 19.83 1.46
CA VAL A 38 -12.33 18.96 1.43
C VAL A 38 -11.20 19.64 2.21
N PRO A 39 -10.62 18.98 3.22
CA PRO A 39 -9.49 19.55 3.95
C PRO A 39 -8.24 19.67 3.05
N ASP A 40 -7.70 20.87 2.87
CA ASP A 40 -6.40 21.07 2.20
C ASP A 40 -5.26 21.10 3.22
N ASN A 41 -5.04 19.97 3.89
CA ASN A 41 -3.92 19.81 4.83
C ASN A 41 -3.02 18.64 4.45
N THR A 42 -1.81 18.64 5.02
CA THR A 42 -0.78 17.63 4.74
C THR A 42 -1.25 16.23 5.08
N THR A 43 -2.00 16.05 6.16
CA THR A 43 -2.56 14.76 6.57
C THR A 43 -3.54 14.21 5.55
N PHE A 44 -4.44 15.05 5.00
CA PHE A 44 -5.39 14.64 3.97
C PHE A 44 -4.66 14.13 2.71
N ARG A 45 -3.63 14.86 2.25
CA ARG A 45 -2.82 14.44 1.10
C ARG A 45 -2.02 13.16 1.39
N GLN A 46 -1.47 13.01 2.60
CA GLN A 46 -0.76 11.79 2.99
C GLN A 46 -1.69 10.57 2.98
N LEU A 47 -2.89 10.69 3.54
CA LEU A 47 -3.86 9.59 3.54
C LEU A 47 -4.32 9.23 2.13
N GLN A 48 -4.43 10.22 1.23
CA GLN A 48 -4.69 9.95 -0.18
C GLN A 48 -3.57 9.11 -0.82
N GLN A 49 -2.31 9.39 -0.50
CA GLN A 49 -1.17 8.59 -0.96
C GLN A 49 -1.20 7.17 -0.38
N VAL A 50 -1.55 7.02 0.90
CA VAL A 50 -1.71 5.69 1.53
C VAL A 50 -2.81 4.90 0.83
N ASP A 51 -3.97 5.50 0.59
CA ASP A 51 -5.08 4.85 -0.11
C ASP A 51 -4.70 4.46 -1.55
N ALA A 52 -3.99 5.32 -2.28
CA ALA A 52 -3.50 5.01 -3.63
C ALA A 52 -2.48 3.85 -3.64
N GLN A 53 -1.56 3.85 -2.67
CA GLN A 53 -0.63 2.73 -2.49
C GLN A 53 -1.36 1.44 -2.14
N GLN A 54 -2.41 1.51 -1.31
CA GLN A 54 -3.21 0.35 -0.95
C GLN A 54 -3.98 -0.22 -2.14
N ALA A 55 -4.60 0.63 -2.95
CA ALA A 55 -5.26 0.18 -4.18
C ALA A 55 -4.28 -0.52 -5.13
N ALA A 56 -3.09 0.07 -5.34
CA ALA A 56 -2.04 -0.55 -6.16
C ALA A 56 -1.55 -1.90 -5.58
N MET A 57 -1.47 -2.03 -4.25
CA MET A 57 -1.15 -3.30 -3.59
C MET A 57 -2.24 -4.35 -3.80
N ASP A 58 -3.52 -3.97 -3.64
CA ASP A 58 -4.64 -4.89 -3.83
C ASP A 58 -4.73 -5.37 -5.28
N GLU A 59 -4.48 -4.49 -6.26
CA GLU A 59 -4.43 -4.86 -7.69
C GLU A 59 -3.28 -5.82 -8.02
N ALA A 60 -2.07 -5.54 -7.52
CA ALA A 60 -0.92 -6.43 -7.71
C ALA A 60 -1.17 -7.80 -7.06
N MET A 61 -1.70 -7.81 -5.83
CA MET A 61 -2.01 -9.03 -5.11
C MET A 61 -3.09 -9.84 -5.80
N GLN A 62 -4.14 -9.22 -6.37
CA GLN A 62 -5.15 -9.96 -7.12
C GLN A 62 -4.58 -10.66 -8.36
N GLY A 63 -3.68 -10.02 -9.11
CA GLY A 63 -2.99 -10.66 -10.23
C GLY A 63 -2.12 -11.84 -9.80
N GLU A 64 -1.38 -11.68 -8.71
CA GLU A 64 -0.53 -12.74 -8.16
C GLU A 64 -1.33 -13.86 -7.48
N GLN A 65 -2.48 -13.56 -6.87
CA GLN A 65 -3.36 -14.53 -6.24
C GLN A 65 -4.10 -15.38 -7.29
N GLN A 66 -4.48 -14.79 -8.43
CA GLN A 66 -5.04 -15.55 -9.55
C GLN A 66 -4.02 -16.55 -10.11
N LEU A 67 -2.76 -16.13 -10.23
CA LEU A 67 -1.67 -17.05 -10.54
C LEU A 67 -1.53 -18.08 -9.42
N ALA A 68 -1.36 -17.69 -8.16
CA ALA A 68 -1.17 -18.61 -7.04
C ALA A 68 -2.33 -19.61 -6.79
N ASN A 69 -3.56 -19.28 -7.21
CA ASN A 69 -4.71 -20.18 -7.19
C ASN A 69 -4.80 -21.11 -8.41
N ALA A 70 -3.96 -20.92 -9.43
CA ALA A 70 -3.85 -21.87 -10.52
C ALA A 70 -3.27 -23.18 -9.98
N GLU A 71 -4.07 -24.24 -10.10
CA GLU A 71 -3.72 -25.58 -9.62
C GLU A 71 -2.39 -26.07 -10.22
N TYR A 72 -2.16 -25.75 -11.50
CA TYR A 72 -0.94 -26.08 -12.24
C TYR A 72 -0.21 -24.83 -12.72
N HIS A 73 1.12 -24.83 -12.58
CA HIS A 73 2.00 -23.79 -13.11
C HIS A 73 3.10 -24.36 -13.99
N LEU A 74 3.51 -23.56 -14.98
CA LEU A 74 4.62 -23.90 -15.85
C LEU A 74 5.94 -23.70 -15.09
N VAL A 75 6.61 -24.79 -14.76
CA VAL A 75 7.91 -24.81 -14.10
C VAL A 75 8.95 -25.33 -15.09
N ARG A 76 10.13 -24.71 -15.12
CA ARG A 76 11.27 -25.21 -15.89
C ARG A 76 12.08 -26.15 -15.01
N VAL A 77 12.15 -27.41 -15.40
CA VAL A 77 12.94 -28.44 -14.72
C VAL A 77 14.02 -28.96 -15.67
N LYS A 78 15.10 -29.49 -15.12
CA LYS A 78 16.22 -30.02 -15.90
C LYS A 78 16.17 -31.55 -15.91
N ILE A 79 15.96 -32.15 -17.07
CA ILE A 79 15.91 -33.61 -17.27
C ILE A 79 17.04 -34.00 -18.21
N GLN A 80 17.95 -34.87 -17.75
CA GLN A 80 19.12 -35.31 -18.55
C GLN A 80 19.90 -34.12 -19.14
N ASP A 81 20.14 -33.11 -18.32
CA ASP A 81 20.78 -31.84 -18.68
C ASP A 81 19.99 -30.89 -19.62
N VAL A 82 18.80 -31.29 -20.08
CA VAL A 82 17.95 -30.48 -20.96
C VAL A 82 16.87 -29.74 -20.14
N PRO A 83 16.72 -28.41 -20.29
CA PRO A 83 15.63 -27.67 -19.65
C PRO A 83 14.30 -27.94 -20.35
N VAL A 84 13.34 -28.50 -19.61
CA VAL A 84 11.98 -28.80 -20.07
C VAL A 84 10.99 -27.96 -19.26
N ALA A 85 10.05 -27.31 -19.94
CA ALA A 85 8.95 -26.60 -19.30
C ALA A 85 7.77 -27.56 -19.15
N MET A 86 7.26 -27.73 -17.92
CA MET A 86 6.15 -28.64 -17.62
C MET A 86 5.15 -28.00 -16.66
N GLN A 87 3.87 -28.35 -16.82
CA GLN A 87 2.82 -27.96 -15.87
C GLN A 87 2.94 -28.83 -14.63
N VAL A 88 3.12 -28.22 -13.46
CA VAL A 88 3.27 -28.92 -12.18
C VAL A 88 2.25 -28.40 -11.18
N ASN A 89 1.68 -29.32 -10.39
CA ASN A 89 0.78 -28.99 -9.32
C ASN A 89 1.53 -28.25 -8.20
N ILE A 90 1.07 -27.04 -7.85
CA ILE A 90 1.74 -26.21 -6.84
C ILE A 90 1.54 -26.73 -5.42
N SER A 91 0.38 -27.35 -5.13
CA SER A 91 0.11 -27.93 -3.81
C SER A 91 1.08 -29.08 -3.52
N ASP A 92 1.33 -29.95 -4.51
CA ASP A 92 2.26 -31.07 -4.38
C ASP A 92 3.71 -30.58 -4.22
N ILE A 93 4.13 -29.58 -5.00
CA ILE A 93 5.46 -28.96 -4.82
C ILE A 93 5.59 -28.35 -3.42
N ARG A 94 4.58 -27.60 -2.96
CA ARG A 94 4.62 -26.98 -1.63
C ARG A 94 4.71 -28.04 -0.54
N ALA A 95 3.92 -29.12 -0.63
CA ALA A 95 3.98 -30.23 0.30
C ALA A 95 5.37 -30.91 0.30
N ALA A 96 5.93 -31.18 -0.88
CA ALA A 96 7.26 -31.77 -1.02
C ALA A 96 8.39 -30.89 -0.47
N LEU A 97 8.24 -29.56 -0.56
CA LEU A 97 9.21 -28.58 -0.08
C LEU A 97 8.95 -28.10 1.37
N GLY A 98 7.88 -28.58 2.02
CA GLY A 98 7.48 -28.12 3.36
C GLY A 98 7.06 -26.65 3.41
N LEU A 99 6.59 -26.09 2.29
CA LEU A 99 6.16 -24.70 2.19
C LEU A 99 4.71 -24.53 2.66
N PRO A 100 4.36 -23.38 3.24
CA PRO A 100 2.99 -23.10 3.64
C PRO A 100 2.04 -23.01 2.43
N SER A 101 0.74 -23.17 2.69
CA SER A 101 -0.32 -23.03 1.70
C SER A 101 -0.60 -21.57 1.28
N TYR A 102 0.02 -20.60 1.95
CA TYR A 102 -0.05 -19.17 1.61
C TYR A 102 1.23 -18.70 0.89
N SER A 103 1.13 -17.59 0.17
CA SER A 103 2.28 -16.99 -0.53
C SER A 103 3.32 -16.45 0.46
N LEU A 104 4.60 -16.75 0.22
CA LEU A 104 5.72 -16.19 0.99
C LEU A 104 6.19 -14.82 0.47
N ARG A 105 5.63 -14.33 -0.64
CA ARG A 105 5.98 -13.01 -1.17
C ARG A 105 5.12 -11.95 -0.48
N PRO A 106 5.70 -11.05 0.32
CA PRO A 106 4.97 -9.88 0.78
C PRO A 106 4.65 -8.99 -0.43
N PRO A 107 3.57 -8.19 -0.38
CA PRO A 107 3.30 -7.20 -1.41
C PRO A 107 4.51 -6.27 -1.54
N PHE A 108 4.99 -6.07 -2.78
CA PHE A 108 6.13 -5.22 -3.05
C PHE A 108 5.84 -3.78 -2.58
N ARG A 109 6.70 -3.25 -1.73
CA ARG A 109 6.68 -1.83 -1.34
C ARG A 109 7.79 -1.11 -2.11
N PRO A 110 7.50 -0.30 -3.13
CA PRO A 110 8.52 0.52 -3.75
C PRO A 110 9.16 1.42 -2.67
N PRO A 111 10.49 1.60 -2.68
CA PRO A 111 11.12 2.59 -1.84
C PRO A 111 10.43 3.93 -2.08
N THR A 112 10.00 4.58 -1.01
CA THR A 112 9.55 5.97 -1.15
C THR A 112 10.78 6.78 -1.54
N GLU A 113 10.82 7.27 -2.79
CA GLU A 113 11.76 8.34 -3.18
C GLU A 113 11.34 9.63 -2.47
N VAL A 114 11.52 9.65 -1.15
CA VAL A 114 11.59 10.91 -0.42
C VAL A 114 12.94 11.50 -0.77
N ALA A 115 12.92 12.60 -1.52
CA ALA A 115 14.04 13.52 -1.61
C ALA A 115 14.39 13.97 -0.19
N THR A 116 15.19 13.16 0.49
CA THR A 116 15.66 13.43 1.83
C THR A 116 16.66 14.55 1.64
N SER A 117 16.25 15.79 1.94
CA SER A 117 17.19 16.89 2.04
C SER A 117 18.31 16.44 2.97
N ALA A 118 19.56 16.71 2.59
CA ALA A 118 20.70 16.40 3.45
C ALA A 118 20.41 16.91 4.87
N PRO A 119 20.74 16.13 5.92
CA PRO A 119 20.47 16.52 7.29
C PRO A 119 21.00 17.95 7.53
N ALA A 120 20.21 18.76 8.25
CA ALA A 120 20.65 20.11 8.62
C ALA A 120 22.04 20.00 9.26
N GLY A 121 22.97 20.84 8.80
CA GLY A 121 24.35 20.82 9.27
C GLY A 121 24.44 20.88 10.80
N HIS A 122 25.47 20.24 11.35
CA HIS A 122 25.78 20.19 12.77
C HIS A 122 25.53 21.55 13.45
N MET A 123 24.50 21.65 14.29
CA MET A 123 24.30 22.82 15.13
C MET A 123 25.29 22.72 16.29
N ASP A 124 26.23 23.66 16.37
CA ASP A 124 27.11 23.76 17.52
C ASP A 124 26.29 23.99 18.79
N ALA A 125 26.60 23.21 19.83
CA ALA A 125 25.97 23.36 21.13
C ALA A 125 26.33 24.73 21.70
N ILE A 126 25.31 25.54 22.00
CA ILE A 126 25.49 26.82 22.66
C ILE A 126 25.75 26.52 24.13
N ASP A 127 26.97 26.73 24.59
CA ASP A 127 27.32 26.61 26.01
C ASP A 127 26.53 27.67 26.79
N HIS A 128 25.60 27.20 27.63
CA HIS A 128 24.90 28.05 28.58
C HIS A 128 25.80 28.25 29.80
N LEU A 129 26.59 29.32 29.79
CA LEU A 129 27.27 29.80 30.99
C LEU A 129 26.22 30.42 31.93
N ASP A 130 25.89 29.68 32.99
CA ASP A 130 25.08 30.13 34.11
C ASP A 130 25.72 31.38 34.74
N SER A 131 24.93 32.46 34.91
CA SER A 131 25.32 33.72 35.58
C SER A 131 24.56 33.88 36.89
#